data_AF-A0A352TCV6-F1
#
_entry.id   AF-A0A352TCV6-F1
#
_cell.length_a   1.000
_cell.length_b   1.000
_cell.length_c   1.000
_cell.angle_alpha   90.00
_cell.angle_beta   90.00
_cell.angle_gamma   90.00
#
_symmetry.space_group_name_H-M   'P 1'
#
loop_
_entity.id
_entity.type
_entity.pdbx_description
1 polymer ?
#
loop_
_entity_poly.entity_id
_entity_poly.type
_entity_poly.pdbx_seq_one_letter_code
_entity_poly.pdbx_strand_id
1 'polypeptide(L)'
;DQFSVPQKQVHILELIMSFYTQALAVIKAGAPLVKVTELPVRNEIVRAKSRIANEQVEELSTIAHHLDEQMAELSRTYRKDAAI
;
A
#
# COMPACT_ATOMS: atom_id res chain seq x y z
N ASP A 1 -8.18 -19.62 -3.19
CA ASP A 1 -8.62 -18.89 -1.98
C ASP A 1 -8.98 -19.81 -0.81
N GLN A 2 -8.54 -21.08 -0.82
CA GLN A 2 -9.05 -22.11 0.10
C GLN A 2 -8.33 -22.16 1.46
N PHE A 3 -7.08 -21.67 1.54
CA PHE A 3 -6.28 -21.63 2.77
C PHE A 3 -5.17 -20.57 2.69
N SER A 4 -4.87 -19.91 3.81
CA SER A 4 -3.74 -18.97 3.94
C SER A 4 -3.13 -19.12 5.33
N VAL A 5 -1.80 -19.22 5.42
CA VAL A 5 -1.11 -19.33 6.72
C VAL A 5 -1.27 -18.05 7.56
N PRO A 6 -1.35 -18.13 8.91
CA PRO A 6 -1.58 -16.96 9.76
C PRO A 6 -0.59 -15.83 9.55
N GLN A 7 0.71 -16.14 9.42
CA GLN A 7 1.76 -15.14 9.19
C GLN A 7 1.48 -14.29 7.95
N LYS A 8 1.10 -14.94 6.84
CA LYS A 8 0.75 -14.26 5.59
C LYS A 8 -0.47 -13.35 5.76
N GLN A 9 -1.47 -13.78 6.54
CA GLN A 9 -2.66 -12.96 6.80
C GLN A 9 -2.32 -11.69 7.58
N VAL A 10 -1.46 -11.80 8.60
CA VAL A 10 -1.00 -10.66 9.40
C VAL A 10 -0.24 -9.66 8.53
N HIS A 11 0.69 -10.12 7.69
CA HIS A 11 1.45 -9.22 6.80
C HIS A 11 0.56 -8.53 5.75
N ILE A 12 -0.44 -9.22 5.20
CA ILE A 12 -1.40 -8.56 4.30
C ILE A 12 -2.20 -7.49 5.04
N LEU A 13 -2.60 -7.75 6.30
CA LEU A 13 -3.27 -6.76 7.13
C LEU A 13 -2.36 -5.55 7.40
N GLU A 14 -1.09 -5.77 7.73
CA GLU A 14 -0.10 -4.70 7.91
C GLU A 14 0.04 -3.83 6.65
N LEU A 15 0.10 -4.44 5.47
CA LEU A 15 0.11 -3.70 4.19
C LEU A 15 -1.14 -2.84 4.00
N ILE A 16 -2.32 -3.38 4.30
CA ILE A 16 -3.60 -2.65 4.22
C ILE A 16 -3.60 -1.45 5.20
N MET A 17 -3.15 -1.67 6.44
CA MET A 17 -3.09 -0.62 7.46
C MET A 17 -2.06 0.46 7.14
N SER A 18 -0.91 0.08 6.57
CA SER A 18 0.11 1.00 6.08
C SER A 18 -0.44 1.86 4.94
N PHE A 19 -1.07 1.22 3.94
CA PHE A 19 -1.72 1.94 2.84
C PHE A 19 -2.75 2.95 3.36
N TYR A 20 -3.63 2.52 4.27
CA TYR A 20 -4.64 3.40 4.87
C TYR A 20 -3.99 4.62 5.56
N THR A 21 -2.98 4.38 6.40
CA THR A 21 -2.34 5.44 7.20
C THR A 21 -1.66 6.47 6.29
N GLN A 22 -0.90 6.01 5.30
CA GLN A 22 -0.19 6.87 4.36
C GLN A 22 -1.15 7.62 3.43
N ALA A 23 -2.16 6.93 2.89
CA ALA A 23 -3.21 7.53 2.08
C ALA A 23 -3.94 8.65 2.82
N LEU A 24 -4.36 8.40 4.07
CA LEU A 24 -5.05 9.39 4.89
C LEU A 24 -4.18 10.63 5.11
N ALA A 25 -2.88 10.45 5.38
CA ALA A 25 -1.96 11.56 5.58
C ALA A 25 -1.81 12.41 4.31
N VAL A 26 -1.68 11.77 3.14
CA VAL A 26 -1.51 12.46 1.85
C VAL A 26 -2.81 13.15 1.41
N ILE A 27 -3.97 12.55 1.64
CA ILE A 27 -5.29 13.17 1.39
C ILE A 27 -5.48 14.40 2.28
N LYS A 28 -5.11 14.31 3.57
CA LYS A 28 -5.15 15.47 4.48
C LYS A 28 -4.20 16.59 4.06
N ALA A 29 -3.14 16.26 3.32
CA ALA A 29 -2.22 17.24 2.72
C ALA A 29 -2.74 17.83 1.39
N GLY A 30 -3.96 17.50 0.96
CA GLY A 30 -4.60 18.08 -0.23
C GLY A 30 -4.58 17.19 -1.48
N ALA A 31 -4.05 15.97 -1.39
CA ALA A 31 -4.07 15.05 -2.53
C ALA A 31 -5.51 14.59 -2.85
N PRO A 32 -5.94 14.63 -4.12
CA PRO A 32 -7.22 14.07 -4.53
C PRO A 32 -7.26 12.56 -4.28
N LEU A 33 -8.39 12.07 -3.76
CA LEU A 33 -8.61 10.63 -3.52
C LEU A 33 -8.33 9.77 -4.77
N VAL A 34 -8.72 10.27 -5.95
CA VAL A 34 -8.52 9.58 -7.23
C VAL A 34 -7.04 9.22 -7.45
N LYS A 35 -6.11 10.13 -7.14
CA LYS A 35 -4.67 9.92 -7.30
C LYS A 35 -4.13 8.81 -6.41
N VAL A 36 -4.67 8.68 -5.19
CA VAL A 36 -4.34 7.58 -4.27
C VAL A 36 -4.91 6.26 -4.79
N THR A 37 -6.16 6.24 -5.26
CA THR A 37 -6.81 5.01 -5.72
C THR A 37 -6.26 4.47 -7.04
N GLU A 38 -5.64 5.32 -7.86
CA GLU A 38 -4.98 4.97 -9.11
C GLU A 38 -3.58 4.36 -8.91
N LEU A 39 -3.02 4.41 -7.70
CA LEU A 39 -1.69 3.86 -7.44
C LEU A 39 -1.64 2.35 -7.75
N PRO A 40 -0.69 1.89 -8.60
CA PRO A 40 -0.55 0.49 -8.96
C PRO A 40 -0.49 -0.47 -7.76
N VAL A 41 0.18 -0.06 -6.67
CA VAL A 41 0.34 -0.88 -5.47
C VAL A 41 -0.99 -1.30 -4.84
N ARG A 42 -2.07 -0.53 -5.03
CA ARG A 42 -3.40 -0.90 -4.56
C ARG A 42 -3.84 -2.25 -5.13
N ASN A 43 -3.61 -2.48 -6.41
CA ASN A 43 -3.97 -3.74 -7.07
C ASN A 43 -3.06 -4.89 -6.62
N GLU A 44 -1.81 -4.61 -6.26
CA GLU A 44 -0.89 -5.59 -5.69
C GLU A 44 -1.37 -6.05 -4.32
N ILE A 45 -1.70 -5.11 -3.42
CA ILE A 45 -2.23 -5.41 -2.08
C ILE A 45 -3.53 -6.22 -2.15
N VAL A 46 -4.49 -5.80 -2.99
CA VAL A 46 -5.78 -6.52 -3.16
C VAL A 46 -5.58 -7.96 -3.64
N ARG A 47 -4.55 -8.21 -4.45
CA ARG A 47 -4.28 -9.53 -5.03
C ARG A 47 -3.22 -10.32 -4.26
N ALA A 48 -2.63 -9.76 -3.20
CA ALA A 48 -1.53 -10.37 -2.46
C ALA A 48 -1.91 -11.77 -1.95
N LYS A 49 -3.13 -11.94 -1.43
CA LYS A 49 -3.62 -13.23 -0.92
C LYS A 49 -3.60 -14.33 -1.96
N SER A 50 -3.97 -14.03 -3.21
CA SER A 50 -4.09 -15.02 -4.29
C SER A 50 -2.84 -15.17 -5.15
N ARG A 51 -1.97 -14.15 -5.19
CA ARG A 51 -0.74 -14.16 -6.00
C ARG A 51 0.47 -14.74 -5.26
N ILE A 52 0.61 -14.44 -3.98
CA ILE A 52 1.76 -14.87 -3.19
C ILE A 52 1.46 -16.26 -2.61
N ALA A 53 2.35 -17.23 -2.78
CA ALA A 53 2.18 -18.56 -2.19
C ALA A 53 2.34 -18.51 -0.66
N ASN A 54 1.94 -19.58 0.06
CA ASN A 54 2.13 -19.61 1.52
C ASN A 54 3.61 -19.83 1.90
N GLU A 55 4.39 -20.36 0.97
CA GLU A 55 5.82 -20.66 1.10
C GLU A 55 6.70 -19.46 0.73
N GLN A 56 6.11 -18.39 0.17
CA GLN A 56 6.80 -17.22 -0.38
C GLN A 56 6.36 -15.92 0.32
N VAL A 57 6.09 -15.98 1.63
CA VAL A 57 5.57 -14.84 2.41
C VAL A 57 6.49 -13.62 2.33
N GLU A 58 7.79 -13.84 2.17
CA GLU A 58 8.81 -12.82 1.98
C GLU A 58 8.55 -11.91 0.76
N GLU A 59 7.84 -12.37 -0.27
CA GLU A 59 7.48 -11.55 -1.43
C GLU A 59 6.53 -10.39 -1.05
N LEU A 60 5.83 -10.47 0.09
CA LEU A 60 5.03 -9.35 0.61
C LEU A 60 5.88 -8.12 0.93
N SER A 61 7.16 -8.31 1.25
CA SER A 61 8.10 -7.20 1.47
C SER A 61 8.31 -6.36 0.20
N THR A 62 8.22 -6.98 -0.98
CA THR A 62 8.31 -6.26 -2.25
C THR A 62 7.10 -5.33 -2.44
N ILE A 63 5.90 -5.82 -2.10
CA ILE A 63 4.68 -4.97 -2.13
C ILE A 63 4.80 -3.83 -1.10
N ALA A 64 5.37 -4.09 0.08
CA ALA A 64 5.62 -3.05 1.08
C ALA A 64 6.57 -1.97 0.52
N HIS A 65 7.63 -2.37 -0.17
CA HIS A 65 8.57 -1.44 -0.78
C HIS A 65 7.90 -0.58 -1.86
N HIS A 66 7.13 -1.20 -2.77
CA HIS A 66 6.35 -0.47 -3.77
C HIS A 66 5.36 0.51 -3.15
N LEU A 67 4.76 0.15 -2.01
CA LEU A 67 3.84 1.02 -1.27
C LEU A 67 4.55 2.27 -0.80
N ASP A 68 5.68 2.08 -0.11
CA ASP A 68 6.44 3.18 0.46
C ASP A 68 7.00 4.11 -0.63
N GLU A 69 7.51 3.55 -1.73
CA GLU A 69 8.00 4.35 -2.87
C GLU A 69 6.88 5.18 -3.50
N GLN A 70 5.76 4.54 -3.89
CA GLN A 70 4.66 5.22 -4.57
C GLN A 70 4.01 6.28 -3.68
N MET A 71 3.87 6.03 -2.37
CA MET A 71 3.33 6.99 -1.43
C MET A 71 4.30 8.12 -1.12
N ALA A 72 5.62 7.84 -1.02
CA ALA A 72 6.61 8.88 -0.81
C ALA A 72 6.63 9.88 -1.98
N GLU A 73 6.55 9.38 -3.22
CA GLU A 73 6.47 10.24 -4.40
C GLU A 73 5.19 11.07 -4.40
N LEU A 74 4.03 10.46 -4.14
CA LEU A 74 2.77 11.19 -4.04
C LEU A 74 2.82 12.24 -2.91
N SER A 75 3.36 11.90 -1.75
CA SER A 75 3.51 12.81 -0.62
C SER A 75 4.43 13.98 -0.95
N ARG A 76 5.54 13.75 -1.68
CA ARG A 76 6.45 14.82 -2.13
C ARG A 76 5.75 15.82 -3.06
N THR A 77 4.83 15.36 -3.91
CA THR A 77 4.04 16.26 -4.76
C THR A 77 3.16 17.17 -3.91
N TYR A 78 2.36 16.63 -3.00
CA TYR A 78 1.34 17.40 -2.28
C TYR A 78 1.85 18.13 -1.02
N ARG A 79 2.99 17.72 -0.43
CA ARG A 79 3.63 18.49 0.65
C ARG A 79 4.15 19.84 0.17
N LYS A 80 4.53 19.98 -1.10
CA LYS A 80 5.00 21.26 -1.67
C LYS A 80 3.85 22.25 -1.85
N ASP A 81 2.67 21.74 -2.19
CA ASP A 81 1.48 22.57 -2.46
C ASP A 81 0.82 23.08 -1.16
N ALA A 82 0.94 22.35 -0.04
CA ALA A 82 0.42 22.78 1.26
C ALA A 82 1.26 23.86 1.96
N ALA A 83 2.46 24.18 1.44
CA ALA A 83 3.42 25.12 2.03
C ALA A 83 3.43 26.51 1.35
N ILE A 84 2.44 26.79 0.48
CA ILE A 84 2.23 28.06 -0.24
C ILE A 84 0.88 28.62 0.19
#